data_AF-A0A820J0Y9-F1
#
_entry.id   AF-A0A820J0Y9-F1
#
_cell.length_a   1.000
_cell.length_b   1.000
_cell.length_c   1.000
_cell.angle_alpha   90.00
_cell.angle_beta   90.00
_cell.angle_gamma   90.00
#
_symmetry.space_group_name_H-M   'P 1'
#
loop_
_entity.id
_entity.type
_entity.pdbx_description
1 polymer ?
#
loop_
_entity_poly.entity_id
_entity_poly.type
_entity_poly.pdbx_seq_one_letter_code
_entity_poly.pdbx_strand_id
1 'polypeptide(L)'
;MSFGHDEQIRVLILNEGEDKSEELFRLKKGWTLQIALSSHLSWREVRIFTNACLYEKDLFQRNNYQELKWIYPSSGKYDDSDRYVSILCCKSGSFHYYFTIDGTTIKENQNGQGYFQVESHLIFPDESGEVLEQECITCQSVLSKSLGPLSEWLSRIEVTYHSGYNMIHFTPIQSLNNISNSSYSINDHHKLNSKFEGTYQQMKILIDKIAKQWRILSITDLVYNHVADDCDLLRNHPEAAYNLINSPHLKPAVLIDSILMQFTCDASKGKLLSKGIKDEIKEHHLPLIRHYLLNEIFPQYCLWEYYICDTNKLVELFYKKLSLLNNCPDKPLYYNENLIEINHGKYLRMKSFVDLDLAEKIYFFKREYLSTNEQWINAACDALRSRLHFLNHIKCEKLNENLNRAIDNSIASCRYHFFSYDGPKYKKLCLPSTPFVGNYFYYPNGEFKHPDDINKLIEDDINYQLYVMAHNGWIMNDDPLRHFAEQGEFYFKGEDCYLRRDLIQWSDLIKLRFGSRREDCPSLYSYMKEYTRLVATTFHGCRLDNCHSTPLWLAQEMMDYAREINPNFYINAELSTGNIKSDARFINQIGINSLIKESHRAFDPYELGQMISFVSEGDPIDS
;
A
#
# COMPACT_ATOMS: atom_id res chain seq x y z
N MET A 1 -1.21 -49.77 -5.10
CA MET A 1 -0.31 -49.74 -6.27
C MET A 1 0.09 -48.29 -6.46
N SER A 2 1.32 -47.94 -6.11
CA SER A 2 1.83 -46.58 -6.20
C SER A 2 1.98 -46.20 -7.68
N PHE A 3 1.27 -45.17 -8.12
CA PHE A 3 1.61 -44.50 -9.36
C PHE A 3 3.05 -44.02 -9.25
N GLY A 4 3.92 -44.47 -10.16
CA GLY A 4 5.27 -43.94 -10.26
C GLY A 4 5.18 -42.47 -10.65
N HIS A 5 5.55 -41.58 -9.73
CA HIS A 5 5.88 -40.22 -10.12
C HIS A 5 7.21 -40.31 -10.87
N ASP A 6 7.18 -40.10 -12.19
CA ASP A 6 8.39 -39.86 -12.95
C ASP A 6 9.14 -38.70 -12.29
N GLU A 7 10.41 -38.93 -11.96
CA GLU A 7 11.27 -37.92 -11.35
C GLU A 7 11.47 -36.76 -12.33
N GLN A 8 10.76 -35.66 -12.11
CA GLN A 8 10.84 -34.47 -12.96
C GLN A 8 11.99 -33.58 -12.48
N ILE A 9 12.97 -33.39 -13.35
CA ILE A 9 14.10 -32.49 -13.14
C ILE A 9 13.85 -31.21 -13.94
N ARG A 10 14.07 -30.05 -13.31
CA ARG A 10 14.09 -28.73 -13.96
C ARG A 10 15.44 -28.08 -13.71
N VAL A 11 16.01 -27.47 -14.75
CA VAL A 11 17.34 -26.87 -14.69
C VAL A 11 17.22 -25.35 -14.74
N LEU A 12 17.89 -24.68 -13.81
CA LEU A 12 18.09 -23.25 -13.79
C LEU A 12 19.57 -22.95 -14.01
N ILE A 13 19.88 -22.12 -15.00
CA ILE A 13 21.26 -21.77 -15.36
C ILE A 13 21.61 -20.39 -14.82
N LEU A 14 22.72 -20.30 -14.07
CA LEU A 14 23.21 -19.06 -13.48
C LEU A 14 24.13 -18.27 -14.42
N ASN A 15 23.97 -16.95 -14.44
CA ASN A 15 24.81 -16.02 -15.20
C ASN A 15 25.37 -14.92 -14.29
N GLU A 16 26.65 -14.55 -14.47
CA GLU A 16 27.30 -13.49 -13.68
C GLU A 16 26.53 -12.17 -13.84
N GLY A 17 26.16 -11.55 -12.71
CA GLY A 17 25.44 -10.29 -12.67
C GLY A 17 23.92 -10.40 -12.88
N GLU A 18 23.34 -11.60 -12.91
CA GLU A 18 21.90 -11.75 -13.15
C GLU A 18 21.04 -11.30 -11.95
N ASP A 19 19.93 -10.61 -12.24
CA ASP A 19 18.86 -10.38 -11.28
C ASP A 19 17.55 -10.87 -11.88
N LYS A 20 17.13 -12.06 -11.47
CA LYS A 20 15.90 -12.74 -11.89
C LYS A 20 14.76 -12.53 -10.88
N SER A 21 14.80 -11.47 -10.07
CA SER A 21 13.73 -11.18 -9.10
C SER A 21 12.39 -10.81 -9.75
N GLU A 22 12.43 -10.38 -11.02
CA GLU A 22 11.27 -10.01 -11.84
C GLU A 22 10.90 -11.09 -12.88
N GLU A 23 11.46 -12.30 -12.75
CA GLU A 23 11.16 -13.46 -13.60
C GLU A 23 10.45 -14.53 -12.79
N LEU A 24 9.51 -15.25 -13.41
CA LEU A 24 8.78 -16.33 -12.76
C LEU A 24 9.39 -17.68 -13.12
N PHE A 25 9.78 -18.45 -12.11
CA PHE A 25 10.24 -19.82 -12.27
C PHE A 25 9.42 -20.75 -11.38
N ARG A 26 8.42 -21.43 -11.96
CA ARG A 26 7.44 -22.24 -11.24
C ARG A 26 7.76 -23.73 -11.31
N LEU A 27 7.55 -24.40 -10.19
CA LEU A 27 7.85 -25.81 -9.97
C LEU A 27 6.69 -26.46 -9.24
N LYS A 28 6.47 -27.76 -9.49
CA LYS A 28 5.53 -28.56 -8.71
C LYS A 28 6.23 -29.22 -7.52
N LYS A 29 5.49 -29.43 -6.45
CA LYS A 29 6.04 -30.15 -5.28
C LYS A 29 6.36 -31.60 -5.69
N GLY A 30 7.49 -32.09 -5.20
CA GLY A 30 8.08 -33.38 -5.59
C GLY A 30 9.04 -33.31 -6.79
N TRP A 31 9.10 -32.18 -7.52
CA TRP A 31 10.11 -31.98 -8.55
C TRP A 31 11.49 -31.68 -7.96
N THR A 32 12.54 -31.91 -8.75
CA THR A 32 13.91 -31.57 -8.40
C THR A 32 14.37 -30.37 -9.23
N LEU A 33 14.78 -29.30 -8.55
CA LEU A 33 15.46 -28.17 -9.16
C LEU A 33 16.97 -28.41 -9.15
N GLN A 34 17.58 -28.47 -10.32
CA GLN A 34 19.02 -28.42 -10.49
C GLN A 34 19.43 -27.00 -10.87
N ILE A 35 20.38 -26.43 -10.14
CA ILE A 35 20.98 -25.14 -10.47
C ILE A 35 22.39 -25.40 -11.00
N ALA A 36 22.62 -25.02 -12.25
CA ALA A 36 23.86 -25.23 -12.98
C ALA A 36 24.50 -23.89 -13.36
N LEU A 37 25.79 -23.92 -13.69
CA LEU A 37 26.54 -22.72 -14.09
C LEU A 37 26.50 -22.54 -15.60
N SER A 38 26.39 -21.30 -16.06
CA SER A 38 26.74 -20.95 -17.44
C SER A 38 28.24 -21.15 -17.69
N SER A 39 28.61 -21.17 -18.97
CA SER A 39 30.02 -21.22 -19.40
C SER A 39 30.88 -20.06 -18.88
N HIS A 40 30.27 -18.92 -18.51
CA HIS A 40 30.98 -17.77 -17.97
C HIS A 40 31.30 -17.90 -16.47
N LEU A 41 30.55 -18.72 -15.75
CA LEU A 41 30.74 -18.96 -14.32
C LEU A 41 31.47 -20.28 -14.02
N SER A 42 31.59 -21.19 -15.00
CA SER A 42 32.15 -22.54 -14.79
C SER A 42 33.57 -22.54 -14.20
N TRP A 43 34.40 -21.56 -14.56
CA TRP A 43 35.78 -21.42 -14.08
C TRP A 43 35.91 -20.65 -12.76
N ARG A 44 34.81 -20.07 -12.25
CA ARG A 44 34.77 -19.32 -10.98
C ARG A 44 34.52 -20.25 -9.80
N GLU A 45 34.95 -19.83 -8.61
CA GLU A 45 34.53 -20.45 -7.35
C GLU A 45 33.16 -19.88 -6.95
N VAL A 46 32.09 -20.57 -7.35
CA VAL A 46 30.71 -20.12 -7.10
C VAL A 46 30.14 -20.80 -5.87
N ARG A 47 29.57 -20.02 -4.96
CA ARG A 47 28.83 -20.49 -3.78
C ARG A 47 27.38 -20.10 -3.90
N ILE A 48 26.46 -21.05 -3.75
CA ILE A 48 25.01 -20.84 -3.95
C ILE A 48 24.29 -21.00 -2.62
N PHE A 49 23.41 -20.05 -2.31
CA PHE A 49 22.65 -20.00 -1.08
C PHE A 49 21.17 -19.92 -1.38
N THR A 50 20.33 -20.60 -0.59
CA THR A 50 18.87 -20.53 -0.72
C THR A 50 18.20 -20.53 0.65
N ASN A 51 17.03 -19.90 0.75
CA ASN A 51 16.16 -20.02 1.93
C ASN A 51 15.14 -21.16 1.82
N ALA A 52 15.22 -21.98 0.77
CA ALA A 52 14.34 -23.13 0.59
C ALA A 52 14.53 -24.18 1.70
N CYS A 53 13.41 -24.82 2.07
CA CYS A 53 13.43 -25.99 2.94
C CYS A 53 14.03 -27.17 2.16
N LEU A 54 15.11 -27.76 2.66
CA LEU A 54 15.77 -28.90 2.02
C LEU A 54 15.10 -30.23 2.40
N TYR A 55 14.40 -30.26 3.54
CA TYR A 55 13.64 -31.41 4.02
C TYR A 55 12.22 -31.02 4.43
N GLU A 56 11.28 -31.97 4.35
CA GLU A 56 9.86 -31.72 4.69
C GLU A 56 9.65 -31.23 6.14
N LYS A 57 10.52 -31.62 7.06
CA LYS A 57 10.45 -31.23 8.48
C LYS A 57 10.99 -29.82 8.77
N ASP A 58 11.68 -29.20 7.81
CA ASP A 58 12.34 -27.91 8.04
C ASP A 58 11.30 -26.80 8.18
N LEU A 59 11.44 -25.91 9.15
CA LEU A 59 10.59 -24.73 9.25
C LEU A 59 11.12 -23.64 8.31
N PHE A 60 10.25 -23.09 7.49
CA PHE A 60 10.64 -22.01 6.59
C PHE A 60 10.92 -20.73 7.39
N GLN A 61 12.04 -20.08 7.09
CA GLN A 61 12.40 -18.78 7.65
C GLN A 61 12.97 -17.92 6.52
N ARG A 62 12.25 -16.86 6.15
CA ARG A 62 12.53 -16.00 4.99
C ARG A 62 13.98 -15.54 4.87
N ASN A 63 14.59 -15.19 6.01
CA ASN A 63 15.93 -14.59 6.08
C ASN A 63 17.03 -15.59 6.44
N ASN A 64 16.70 -16.88 6.59
CA ASN A 64 17.68 -17.92 6.89
C ASN A 64 18.11 -18.61 5.59
N TYR A 65 19.38 -18.50 5.24
CA TYR A 65 19.93 -19.07 4.01
C TYR A 65 20.87 -20.23 4.31
N GLN A 66 20.80 -21.27 3.50
CA GLN A 66 21.66 -22.44 3.56
C GLN A 66 22.50 -22.52 2.29
N GLU A 67 23.79 -22.80 2.46
CA GLU A 67 24.70 -23.06 1.34
C GLU A 67 24.44 -24.45 0.76
N LEU A 68 24.30 -24.51 -0.57
CA LEU A 68 24.09 -25.75 -1.30
C LEU A 68 25.41 -26.42 -1.63
N LYS A 69 25.41 -27.76 -1.61
CA LYS A 69 26.61 -28.56 -1.92
C LYS A 69 26.63 -28.95 -3.39
N TRP A 70 27.76 -28.70 -4.04
CA TRP A 70 28.01 -29.13 -5.41
C TRP A 70 28.00 -30.65 -5.54
N ILE A 71 27.32 -31.12 -6.58
CA ILE A 71 27.31 -32.50 -7.07
C ILE A 71 28.14 -32.51 -8.34
N TYR A 72 29.05 -33.49 -8.46
CA TYR A 72 29.96 -33.67 -9.60
C TYR A 72 29.64 -35.02 -10.25
N PRO A 73 28.80 -35.04 -11.31
CA PRO A 73 28.41 -36.28 -11.99
C PRO A 73 29.57 -36.92 -12.74
N SER A 74 30.45 -36.09 -13.31
CA SER A 74 31.61 -36.55 -14.05
C SER A 74 32.59 -37.33 -13.17
N SER A 75 33.01 -38.50 -13.65
CA SER A 75 33.97 -39.38 -12.98
C SER A 75 35.44 -38.96 -13.18
N GLY A 76 35.68 -37.97 -14.04
CA GLY A 76 37.00 -37.41 -14.29
C GLY A 76 37.46 -36.55 -13.12
N LYS A 77 38.64 -36.85 -12.56
CA LYS A 77 39.20 -36.14 -11.38
C LYS A 77 39.32 -34.61 -11.54
N TYR A 78 39.31 -34.10 -12.77
CA TYR A 78 39.50 -32.69 -13.11
C TYR A 78 38.39 -32.13 -13.99
N ASP A 79 37.30 -32.87 -14.21
CA ASP A 79 36.16 -32.41 -14.99
C ASP A 79 35.05 -31.98 -14.02
N ASP A 80 34.83 -30.68 -13.93
CA ASP A 80 33.79 -30.06 -13.12
C ASP A 80 32.78 -29.28 -13.96
N SER A 81 32.78 -29.50 -15.28
CA SER A 81 31.99 -28.72 -16.24
C SER A 81 30.48 -28.97 -16.16
N ASP A 82 30.07 -30.13 -15.64
CA ASP A 82 28.67 -30.56 -15.47
C ASP A 82 28.19 -30.48 -14.01
N ARG A 83 28.93 -29.80 -13.13
CA ARG A 83 28.55 -29.66 -11.73
C ARG A 83 27.25 -28.88 -11.56
N TYR A 84 26.41 -29.34 -10.65
CA TYR A 84 25.16 -28.67 -10.28
C TYR A 84 24.91 -28.77 -8.78
N VAL A 85 24.04 -27.92 -8.26
CA VAL A 85 23.41 -28.11 -6.95
C VAL A 85 21.97 -28.57 -7.13
N SER A 86 21.43 -29.32 -6.18
CA SER A 86 20.10 -29.92 -6.28
C SER A 86 19.23 -29.54 -5.09
N ILE A 87 17.97 -29.22 -5.36
CA ILE A 87 16.95 -28.91 -4.36
C ILE A 87 15.71 -29.75 -4.67
N LEU A 88 15.29 -30.59 -3.73
CA LEU A 88 14.00 -31.26 -3.81
C LEU A 88 12.90 -30.29 -3.37
N CYS A 89 11.91 -30.06 -4.24
CA CYS A 89 10.79 -29.15 -3.97
C CYS A 89 9.81 -29.81 -3.00
N CYS A 90 10.12 -29.81 -1.70
CA CYS A 90 9.34 -30.51 -0.68
C CYS A 90 8.22 -29.67 -0.04
N LYS A 91 8.29 -28.35 -0.14
CA LYS A 91 7.29 -27.41 0.41
C LYS A 91 6.83 -26.42 -0.63
N SER A 92 5.53 -26.13 -0.60
CA SER A 92 4.91 -25.06 -1.38
C SER A 92 5.33 -23.70 -0.81
N GLY A 93 5.53 -22.72 -1.68
CA GLY A 93 5.99 -21.40 -1.27
C GLY A 93 6.79 -20.68 -2.34
N SER A 94 7.40 -19.57 -1.96
CA SER A 94 8.36 -18.86 -2.80
C SER A 94 9.69 -18.77 -2.10
N PHE A 95 10.74 -19.18 -2.79
CA PHE A 95 12.08 -19.33 -2.26
C PHE A 95 13.04 -18.45 -3.05
N HIS A 96 13.94 -17.80 -2.32
CA HIS A 96 14.99 -16.95 -2.86
C HIS A 96 16.29 -17.75 -2.93
N TYR A 97 17.08 -17.48 -3.96
CA TYR A 97 18.47 -17.88 -4.04
C TYR A 97 19.35 -16.68 -4.41
N TYR A 98 20.60 -16.75 -3.98
CA TYR A 98 21.67 -15.88 -4.46
C TYR A 98 22.98 -16.66 -4.54
N PHE A 99 23.96 -16.11 -5.24
CA PHE A 99 25.29 -16.70 -5.30
C PHE A 99 26.40 -15.65 -5.23
N THR A 100 27.58 -16.08 -4.80
CA THR A 100 28.80 -15.28 -4.71
C THR A 100 29.92 -15.94 -5.51
N ILE A 101 30.85 -15.13 -6.04
CA ILE A 101 32.00 -15.61 -6.83
C ILE A 101 33.36 -15.21 -6.23
N ASP A 102 33.35 -14.47 -5.12
CA ASP A 102 34.52 -13.98 -4.39
C ASP A 102 34.90 -14.88 -3.19
N GLY A 103 34.22 -16.02 -3.04
CA GLY A 103 34.38 -16.95 -1.93
C GLY A 103 33.69 -16.55 -0.62
N THR A 104 32.98 -15.41 -0.57
CA THR A 104 32.29 -14.95 0.66
C THR A 104 30.97 -15.69 0.91
N THR A 105 30.49 -15.64 2.16
CA THR A 105 29.10 -16.01 2.54
C THR A 105 28.21 -14.80 2.77
N ILE A 106 28.73 -13.59 2.57
CA ILE A 106 28.05 -12.32 2.83
C ILE A 106 27.07 -12.04 1.68
N LYS A 107 25.77 -11.95 1.98
CA LYS A 107 24.71 -11.72 0.99
C LYS A 107 24.89 -10.40 0.25
N GLU A 108 25.39 -9.38 0.92
CA GLU A 108 25.63 -8.04 0.36
C GLU A 108 26.65 -8.06 -0.80
N ASN A 109 27.49 -9.11 -0.87
CA ASN A 109 28.45 -9.33 -1.95
C ASN A 109 27.89 -10.26 -3.05
N GLN A 110 26.59 -10.49 -3.12
CA GLN A 110 25.99 -11.34 -4.14
C GLN A 110 26.32 -10.87 -5.56
N ASN A 111 26.60 -11.84 -6.44
CA ASN A 111 26.90 -11.64 -7.86
C ASN A 111 25.75 -12.07 -8.76
N GLY A 112 24.64 -12.51 -8.19
CA GLY A 112 23.37 -12.71 -8.86
C GLY A 112 22.34 -13.32 -7.93
N GLN A 113 21.06 -13.23 -8.31
CA GLN A 113 19.94 -13.67 -7.49
C GLN A 113 18.67 -13.99 -8.31
N GLY A 114 17.74 -14.69 -7.68
CA GLY A 114 16.41 -14.90 -8.24
C GLY A 114 15.47 -15.62 -7.27
N TYR A 115 14.27 -15.93 -7.77
CA TYR A 115 13.28 -16.72 -7.04
C TYR A 115 12.87 -17.95 -7.83
N PHE A 116 12.40 -18.96 -7.10
CA PHE A 116 11.59 -20.03 -7.66
C PHE A 116 10.39 -20.28 -6.75
N GLN A 117 9.25 -20.59 -7.36
CA GLN A 117 8.01 -20.87 -6.67
C GLN A 117 7.70 -22.36 -6.75
N VAL A 118 7.32 -22.94 -5.62
CA VAL A 118 6.75 -24.29 -5.56
C VAL A 118 5.26 -24.16 -5.33
N GLU A 119 4.49 -24.68 -6.27
CA GLU A 119 3.03 -24.58 -6.28
C GLU A 119 2.37 -25.24 -5.06
N SER A 120 1.28 -24.63 -4.59
CA SER A 120 0.43 -25.21 -3.53
C SER A 120 -0.34 -26.41 -4.07
N HIS A 121 -0.30 -27.53 -3.34
CA HIS A 121 -1.13 -28.70 -3.63
C HIS A 121 -2.53 -28.55 -3.03
N LEU A 122 -3.51 -28.29 -3.90
CA LEU A 122 -4.91 -28.15 -3.51
C LEU A 122 -5.57 -29.53 -3.36
N ILE A 123 -5.49 -30.11 -2.17
CA ILE A 123 -5.92 -31.49 -1.93
C ILE A 123 -7.39 -31.53 -1.50
N PHE A 124 -8.20 -32.38 -2.14
CA PHE A 124 -9.53 -32.69 -1.63
C PHE A 124 -9.44 -33.59 -0.39
N PRO A 125 -10.10 -33.23 0.73
CA PRO A 125 -10.01 -33.97 1.99
C PRO A 125 -10.92 -35.22 2.00
N ASP A 126 -10.81 -36.05 0.96
CA ASP A 126 -11.50 -37.33 0.83
C ASP A 126 -10.51 -38.51 0.78
N GLU A 127 -11.02 -39.73 0.59
CA GLU A 127 -10.20 -40.94 0.59
C GLU A 127 -9.28 -41.03 -0.63
N SER A 128 -9.53 -40.27 -1.70
CA SER A 128 -8.69 -40.26 -2.90
C SER A 128 -7.39 -39.49 -2.67
N GLY A 129 -7.44 -38.43 -1.85
CA GLY A 129 -6.33 -37.49 -1.68
C GLY A 129 -5.91 -36.81 -2.99
N GLU A 130 -6.82 -36.72 -3.97
CA GLU A 130 -6.54 -36.13 -5.27
C GLU A 130 -6.20 -34.65 -5.15
N VAL A 131 -5.23 -34.23 -5.97
CA VAL A 131 -4.78 -32.84 -6.07
C VAL A 131 -5.54 -32.16 -7.21
N LEU A 132 -6.20 -31.05 -6.91
CA LEU A 132 -6.72 -30.12 -7.91
C LEU A 132 -5.56 -29.31 -8.49
N GLU A 133 -5.21 -29.58 -9.74
CA GLU A 133 -4.24 -28.77 -10.50
C GLU A 133 -4.73 -27.31 -10.57
N GLN A 134 -3.82 -26.34 -10.44
CA GLN A 134 -4.20 -24.93 -10.33
C GLN A 134 -4.78 -24.39 -11.64
N GLU A 135 -4.38 -24.95 -12.78
CA GLU A 135 -4.88 -24.65 -14.12
C GLU A 135 -6.33 -25.13 -14.32
N CYS A 136 -6.79 -26.07 -13.48
CA CYS A 136 -8.14 -26.62 -13.52
C CYS A 136 -9.12 -25.92 -12.58
N ILE A 137 -8.69 -24.84 -11.88
CA ILE A 137 -9.56 -24.13 -10.95
C ILE A 137 -10.70 -23.43 -11.70
N THR A 138 -11.92 -23.75 -11.29
CA THR A 138 -13.14 -23.05 -11.67
C THR A 138 -13.76 -22.49 -10.41
N CYS A 139 -13.71 -21.16 -10.26
CA CYS A 139 -14.08 -20.49 -9.02
C CYS A 139 -15.37 -19.65 -9.18
N GLN A 140 -16.34 -19.83 -8.28
CA GLN A 140 -17.50 -18.94 -8.18
C GLN A 140 -17.35 -18.00 -6.98
N SER A 141 -17.43 -16.69 -7.23
CA SER A 141 -17.48 -15.69 -6.17
C SER A 141 -18.91 -15.53 -5.63
N VAL A 142 -19.05 -15.55 -4.31
CA VAL A 142 -20.33 -15.38 -3.61
C VAL A 142 -20.26 -14.23 -2.63
N LEU A 143 -21.30 -13.40 -2.62
CA LEU A 143 -21.42 -12.29 -1.70
C LEU A 143 -21.91 -12.80 -0.33
N SER A 144 -20.98 -13.07 0.58
CA SER A 144 -21.23 -13.75 1.86
C SER A 144 -22.36 -13.12 2.67
N LYS A 145 -22.43 -11.78 2.72
CA LYS A 145 -23.49 -11.05 3.45
C LYS A 145 -24.92 -11.33 2.93
N SER A 146 -25.06 -11.86 1.72
CA SER A 146 -26.34 -12.22 1.10
C SER A 146 -26.74 -13.69 1.33
N LEU A 147 -25.90 -14.49 1.99
CA LEU A 147 -26.18 -15.91 2.26
C LEU A 147 -27.03 -16.13 3.53
N GLY A 148 -27.27 -15.11 4.34
CA GLY A 148 -28.09 -15.24 5.55
C GLY A 148 -27.44 -16.14 6.62
N PRO A 149 -28.24 -16.80 7.48
CA PRO A 149 -27.74 -17.68 8.54
C PRO A 149 -26.97 -18.87 7.97
N LEU A 150 -25.91 -19.34 8.67
CA LEU A 150 -25.05 -20.44 8.22
C LEU A 150 -25.80 -21.75 7.92
N SER A 151 -26.92 -21.98 8.60
CA SER A 151 -27.78 -23.14 8.37
C SER A 151 -28.35 -23.22 6.95
N GLU A 152 -28.48 -22.08 6.27
CA GLU A 152 -29.02 -21.97 4.91
C GLU A 152 -27.94 -21.86 3.83
N TRP A 153 -26.67 -21.77 4.20
CA TRP A 153 -25.61 -21.56 3.21
C TRP A 153 -25.59 -22.67 2.18
N LEU A 154 -25.56 -23.94 2.62
CA LEU A 154 -25.51 -25.09 1.70
C LEU A 154 -26.60 -25.06 0.63
N SER A 155 -27.86 -24.80 0.99
CA SER A 155 -28.92 -24.76 -0.01
C SER A 155 -28.77 -23.58 -0.98
N ARG A 156 -28.26 -22.43 -0.50
CA ARG A 156 -28.05 -21.24 -1.33
C ARG A 156 -26.85 -21.37 -2.28
N ILE A 157 -25.79 -22.06 -1.88
CA ILE A 157 -24.60 -22.32 -2.71
C ILE A 157 -24.66 -23.64 -3.47
N GLU A 158 -25.75 -24.40 -3.37
CA GLU A 158 -25.93 -25.66 -4.09
C GLU A 158 -25.83 -25.48 -5.61
N VAL A 159 -26.23 -24.31 -6.11
CA VAL A 159 -26.08 -23.94 -7.52
C VAL A 159 -24.62 -24.00 -7.99
N THR A 160 -23.67 -23.69 -7.11
CA THR A 160 -22.23 -23.75 -7.40
C THR A 160 -21.80 -25.18 -7.67
N TYR A 161 -22.28 -26.11 -6.84
CA TYR A 161 -22.03 -27.54 -7.00
C TYR A 161 -22.63 -28.10 -8.29
N HIS A 162 -23.91 -27.83 -8.55
CA HIS A 162 -24.58 -28.33 -9.76
C HIS A 162 -24.04 -27.69 -11.06
N SER A 163 -23.39 -26.52 -10.96
CA SER A 163 -22.76 -25.85 -12.11
C SER A 163 -21.36 -26.39 -12.43
N GLY A 164 -20.80 -27.27 -11.59
CA GLY A 164 -19.50 -27.90 -11.84
C GLY A 164 -18.28 -27.07 -11.42
N TYR A 165 -18.45 -26.02 -10.61
CA TYR A 165 -17.33 -25.29 -10.02
C TYR A 165 -16.62 -26.16 -8.97
N ASN A 166 -15.29 -26.03 -8.86
CA ASN A 166 -14.47 -26.75 -7.89
C ASN A 166 -13.86 -25.83 -6.80
N MET A 167 -14.17 -24.53 -6.84
CA MET A 167 -13.78 -23.58 -5.79
C MET A 167 -14.87 -22.52 -5.55
N ILE A 168 -15.06 -22.13 -4.30
CA ILE A 168 -15.89 -20.96 -3.93
C ILE A 168 -14.98 -19.86 -3.36
N HIS A 169 -15.17 -18.63 -3.84
CA HIS A 169 -14.62 -17.43 -3.24
C HIS A 169 -15.69 -16.70 -2.43
N PHE A 170 -15.52 -16.62 -1.12
CA PHE A 170 -16.37 -15.84 -0.24
C PHE A 170 -15.80 -14.43 -0.06
N THR A 171 -16.58 -13.38 -0.37
CA THR A 171 -16.25 -12.02 0.10
C THR A 171 -16.11 -12.01 1.63
N PRO A 172 -15.50 -10.99 2.27
CA PRO A 172 -15.18 -11.04 3.70
C PRO A 172 -16.38 -11.49 4.55
N ILE A 173 -16.11 -12.43 5.47
CA ILE A 173 -17.12 -13.04 6.35
C ILE A 173 -17.21 -12.33 7.72
N GLN A 174 -16.35 -11.34 7.93
CA GLN A 174 -16.18 -10.65 9.19
C GLN A 174 -17.36 -9.73 9.50
N SER A 175 -17.39 -9.23 10.74
CA SER A 175 -18.35 -8.20 11.15
C SER A 175 -18.14 -6.92 10.34
N LEU A 176 -19.24 -6.36 9.83
CA LEU A 176 -19.24 -5.23 8.91
C LEU A 176 -19.75 -3.96 9.60
N ASN A 177 -19.40 -2.81 9.02
CA ASN A 177 -19.95 -1.52 9.41
C ASN A 177 -21.48 -1.50 9.32
N ASN A 178 -22.12 -0.97 10.36
CA ASN A 178 -23.57 -1.00 10.49
C ASN A 178 -24.28 -0.03 9.54
N ILE A 179 -23.60 1.00 9.05
CA ILE A 179 -24.17 2.06 8.23
C ILE A 179 -23.98 1.74 6.74
N SER A 180 -22.72 1.57 6.29
CA SER A 180 -22.43 1.29 4.89
C SER A 180 -22.80 -0.14 4.51
N ASN A 181 -22.64 -1.09 5.44
CA ASN A 181 -22.86 -2.53 5.22
C ASN A 181 -22.11 -3.04 3.96
N SER A 182 -21.01 -2.37 3.60
CA SER A 182 -20.07 -2.78 2.56
C SER A 182 -19.35 -4.05 3.01
N SER A 183 -19.11 -4.99 2.09
CA SER A 183 -18.43 -6.25 2.43
C SER A 183 -16.97 -6.03 2.82
N TYR A 184 -16.37 -4.91 2.39
CA TYR A 184 -14.98 -4.56 2.67
C TYR A 184 -14.85 -3.54 3.81
N SER A 185 -15.96 -3.01 4.34
CA SER A 185 -15.98 -2.16 5.53
C SER A 185 -16.10 -3.03 6.77
N ILE A 186 -14.98 -3.64 7.18
CA ILE A 186 -14.89 -4.58 8.30
C ILE A 186 -14.67 -3.80 9.61
N ASN A 187 -15.58 -3.93 10.57
CA ASN A 187 -15.46 -3.28 11.88
C ASN A 187 -14.81 -4.16 12.95
N ASP A 188 -14.76 -5.48 12.74
CA ASP A 188 -13.99 -6.39 13.58
C ASP A 188 -13.54 -7.62 12.77
N HIS A 189 -12.24 -7.68 12.48
CA HIS A 189 -11.64 -8.75 11.68
C HIS A 189 -11.65 -10.11 12.40
N HIS A 190 -11.78 -10.12 13.72
CA HIS A 190 -11.73 -11.32 14.54
C HIS A 190 -13.12 -11.89 14.84
N LYS A 191 -14.19 -11.15 14.52
CA LYS A 191 -15.56 -11.60 14.70
C LYS A 191 -16.22 -11.94 13.37
N LEU A 192 -16.99 -13.03 13.38
CA LEU A 192 -17.86 -13.37 12.27
C LEU A 192 -19.03 -12.37 12.18
N ASN A 193 -19.54 -12.11 10.98
CA ASN A 193 -20.76 -11.32 10.81
C ASN A 193 -21.93 -11.94 11.61
N SER A 194 -22.55 -11.14 12.48
CA SER A 194 -23.63 -11.60 13.36
C SER A 194 -24.85 -12.11 12.59
N LYS A 195 -25.08 -11.65 11.36
CA LYS A 195 -26.17 -12.12 10.49
C LYS A 195 -26.04 -13.59 10.08
N PHE A 196 -24.85 -14.17 10.25
CA PHE A 196 -24.60 -15.58 9.95
C PHE A 196 -25.02 -16.51 11.09
N GLU A 197 -25.30 -15.97 12.29
CA GLU A 197 -25.81 -16.71 13.45
C GLU A 197 -24.97 -17.95 13.81
N GLY A 198 -23.63 -17.83 13.74
CA GLY A 198 -22.75 -18.92 14.10
C GLY A 198 -21.32 -18.51 14.44
N THR A 199 -20.46 -19.51 14.53
CA THR A 199 -19.07 -19.39 15.01
C THR A 199 -18.07 -19.77 13.93
N TYR A 200 -16.81 -19.37 14.09
CA TYR A 200 -15.71 -19.84 13.23
C TYR A 200 -15.57 -21.36 13.21
N GLN A 201 -15.89 -22.05 14.32
CA GLN A 201 -15.87 -23.51 14.37
C GLN A 201 -16.97 -24.11 13.47
N GLN A 202 -18.18 -23.57 13.50
CA GLN A 202 -19.27 -23.99 12.62
C GLN A 202 -18.96 -23.66 11.15
N MET A 203 -18.34 -22.51 10.89
CA MET A 203 -17.84 -22.16 9.56
C MET A 203 -16.82 -23.20 9.07
N LYS A 204 -15.82 -23.56 9.88
CA LYS A 204 -14.83 -24.58 9.52
C LYS A 204 -15.49 -25.92 9.19
N ILE A 205 -16.45 -26.36 10.01
CA ILE A 205 -17.19 -27.60 9.77
C ILE A 205 -17.95 -27.53 8.43
N LEU A 206 -18.54 -26.37 8.11
CA LEU A 206 -19.23 -26.16 6.83
C LEU A 206 -18.25 -26.21 5.65
N ILE A 207 -17.13 -25.50 5.72
CA ILE A 207 -16.10 -25.47 4.68
C ILE A 207 -15.50 -26.87 4.46
N ASP A 208 -15.22 -27.62 5.53
CA ASP A 208 -14.73 -29.00 5.45
C ASP A 208 -15.77 -29.93 4.83
N LYS A 209 -17.05 -29.73 5.16
CA LYS A 209 -18.15 -30.50 4.58
C LYS A 209 -18.24 -30.26 3.08
N ILE A 210 -18.15 -29.00 2.62
CA ILE A 210 -18.17 -28.64 1.20
C ILE A 210 -16.97 -29.28 0.48
N ALA A 211 -15.76 -29.16 1.04
CA ALA A 211 -14.55 -29.74 0.46
C ALA A 211 -14.62 -31.27 0.37
N LYS A 212 -15.11 -31.94 1.41
CA LYS A 212 -15.17 -33.41 1.45
C LYS A 212 -16.33 -33.99 0.62
N GLN A 213 -17.51 -33.40 0.69
CA GLN A 213 -18.72 -33.98 0.09
C GLN A 213 -18.94 -33.51 -1.35
N TRP A 214 -18.61 -32.25 -1.65
CA TRP A 214 -18.83 -31.67 -2.97
C TRP A 214 -17.56 -31.59 -3.80
N ARG A 215 -16.40 -31.85 -3.19
CA ARG A 215 -15.08 -31.64 -3.82
C ARG A 215 -14.95 -30.20 -4.33
N ILE A 216 -15.32 -29.26 -3.46
CA ILE A 216 -15.22 -27.83 -3.72
C ILE A 216 -14.38 -27.18 -2.63
N LEU A 217 -13.24 -26.61 -3.02
CA LEU A 217 -12.39 -25.87 -2.08
C LEU A 217 -12.95 -24.47 -1.84
N SER A 218 -12.42 -23.77 -0.84
CA SER A 218 -12.95 -22.47 -0.46
C SER A 218 -11.84 -21.51 -0.08
N ILE A 219 -11.95 -20.28 -0.60
CA ILE A 219 -11.08 -19.14 -0.29
C ILE A 219 -11.93 -17.96 0.17
N THR A 220 -11.31 -16.99 0.85
CA THR A 220 -11.97 -15.73 1.23
C THR A 220 -11.03 -14.54 1.08
N ASP A 221 -11.59 -13.34 0.96
CA ASP A 221 -10.82 -12.10 0.94
C ASP A 221 -10.05 -11.87 2.25
N LEU A 222 -8.80 -11.40 2.10
CA LEU A 222 -7.99 -10.82 3.16
C LEU A 222 -7.82 -9.32 2.88
N VAL A 223 -8.32 -8.49 3.80
CA VAL A 223 -8.31 -7.03 3.70
C VAL A 223 -7.34 -6.45 4.73
N TYR A 224 -6.19 -5.95 4.29
CA TYR A 224 -5.18 -5.36 5.18
C TYR A 224 -5.14 -3.83 5.14
N ASN A 225 -5.65 -3.23 4.07
CA ASN A 225 -5.39 -1.83 3.77
C ASN A 225 -6.16 -0.84 4.65
N HIS A 226 -7.30 -1.26 5.19
CA HIS A 226 -8.27 -0.39 5.85
C HIS A 226 -9.16 -1.16 6.83
N VAL A 227 -9.84 -0.42 7.70
CA VAL A 227 -10.93 -0.89 8.57
C VAL A 227 -12.14 0.04 8.42
N ALA A 228 -13.31 -0.40 8.89
CA ALA A 228 -14.46 0.48 9.05
C ALA A 228 -14.17 1.61 10.05
N ASP A 229 -14.87 2.73 9.89
CA ASP A 229 -14.78 3.90 10.77
C ASP A 229 -15.24 3.65 12.22
N ASP A 230 -16.06 2.62 12.46
CA ASP A 230 -16.54 2.19 13.77
C ASP A 230 -15.71 1.05 14.40
N CYS A 231 -14.54 0.73 13.85
CA CYS A 231 -13.69 -0.37 14.34
C CYS A 231 -13.09 -0.09 15.73
N ASP A 232 -13.28 -1.03 16.68
CA ASP A 232 -12.77 -0.93 18.06
C ASP A 232 -11.24 -0.88 18.15
N LEU A 233 -10.52 -1.44 17.15
CA LEU A 233 -9.06 -1.35 17.08
C LEU A 233 -8.60 0.10 17.19
N LEU A 234 -9.25 1.02 16.47
CA LEU A 234 -8.84 2.40 16.36
C LEU A 234 -9.15 3.22 17.62
N ARG A 235 -10.09 2.76 18.46
CA ARG A 235 -10.37 3.39 19.76
C ARG A 235 -9.21 3.19 20.72
N ASN A 236 -8.66 1.97 20.75
CA ASN A 236 -7.59 1.56 21.66
C ASN A 236 -6.19 1.84 21.08
N HIS A 237 -6.06 1.80 19.75
CA HIS A 237 -4.81 1.94 19.01
C HIS A 237 -4.94 2.96 17.87
N PRO A 238 -5.16 4.25 18.18
CA PRO A 238 -5.28 5.29 17.16
C PRO A 238 -4.01 5.49 16.32
N GLU A 239 -2.84 5.03 16.80
CA GLU A 239 -1.58 5.01 16.07
C GLU A 239 -1.58 4.05 14.86
N ALA A 240 -2.55 3.13 14.79
CA ALA A 240 -2.77 2.20 13.68
C ALA A 240 -3.38 2.87 12.44
N ALA A 241 -3.86 4.11 12.55
CA ALA A 241 -4.30 4.92 11.43
C ALA A 241 -3.33 6.07 11.16
N TYR A 242 -3.42 6.66 9.96
CA TYR A 242 -2.80 7.96 9.68
C TYR A 242 -3.60 9.06 10.40
N ASN A 243 -3.01 9.67 11.42
CA ASN A 243 -3.63 10.72 12.25
C ASN A 243 -2.74 11.98 12.32
N LEU A 244 -3.19 13.04 12.98
CA LEU A 244 -2.47 14.33 12.96
C LEU A 244 -1.24 14.38 13.88
N ILE A 245 -1.03 13.35 14.69
CA ILE A 245 0.16 13.20 15.54
C ILE A 245 1.27 12.47 14.77
N ASN A 246 0.96 11.33 14.15
CA ASN A 246 1.94 10.54 13.41
C ASN A 246 2.12 10.99 11.95
N SER A 247 1.16 11.75 11.42
CA SER A 247 1.12 12.24 10.03
C SER A 247 0.75 13.73 10.02
N PRO A 248 1.60 14.62 10.57
CA PRO A 248 1.28 16.04 10.77
C PRO A 248 1.06 16.80 9.44
N HIS A 249 1.59 16.31 8.32
CA HIS A 249 1.35 16.86 6.98
C HIS A 249 -0.13 16.86 6.59
N LEU A 250 -0.97 16.07 7.26
CA LEU A 250 -2.42 16.03 7.02
C LEU A 250 -3.18 17.20 7.65
N LYS A 251 -2.59 17.98 8.57
CA LYS A 251 -3.28 19.09 9.26
C LYS A 251 -3.90 20.11 8.30
N PRO A 252 -3.18 20.64 7.29
CA PRO A 252 -3.77 21.58 6.34
C PRO A 252 -4.88 20.92 5.50
N ALA A 253 -4.75 19.63 5.20
CA ALA A 253 -5.77 18.87 4.47
C ALA A 253 -7.04 18.66 5.30
N VAL A 254 -6.95 18.42 6.62
CA VAL A 254 -8.14 18.36 7.50
C VAL A 254 -8.88 19.70 7.51
N LEU A 255 -8.15 20.81 7.58
CA LEU A 255 -8.77 22.13 7.56
C LEU A 255 -9.52 22.40 6.24
N ILE A 256 -8.92 22.06 5.09
CA ILE A 256 -9.61 22.15 3.79
C ILE A 256 -10.85 21.25 3.78
N ASP A 257 -10.77 20.04 4.32
CA ASP A 257 -11.86 19.08 4.31
C ASP A 257 -13.06 19.64 5.10
N SER A 258 -12.79 20.20 6.28
CA SER A 258 -13.79 20.89 7.09
C SER A 258 -14.41 22.09 6.36
N ILE A 259 -13.61 22.89 5.66
CA ILE A 259 -14.10 24.03 4.86
C ILE A 259 -15.10 23.56 3.77
N LEU A 260 -14.79 22.47 3.08
CA LEU A 260 -15.63 21.94 2.00
C LEU A 260 -16.94 21.31 2.53
N MET A 261 -16.88 20.67 3.70
CA MET A 261 -18.07 20.21 4.41
C MET A 261 -18.91 21.39 4.91
N GLN A 262 -18.29 22.44 5.45
CA GLN A 262 -18.98 23.66 5.88
C GLN A 262 -19.67 24.36 4.70
N PHE A 263 -19.01 24.40 3.54
CA PHE A 263 -19.61 24.89 2.29
C PHE A 263 -20.90 24.14 1.94
N THR A 264 -20.91 22.81 2.05
CA THR A 264 -22.12 22.00 1.84
C THR A 264 -23.23 22.38 2.84
N CYS A 265 -22.88 22.54 4.12
CA CYS A 265 -23.80 23.00 5.16
C CYS A 265 -24.39 24.39 4.86
N ASP A 266 -23.56 25.34 4.41
CA ASP A 266 -24.00 26.71 4.18
C ASP A 266 -24.81 26.85 2.90
N ALA A 267 -24.47 26.11 1.85
CA ALA A 267 -25.27 26.01 0.63
C ALA A 267 -26.65 25.41 0.91
N SER A 268 -26.72 24.29 1.63
CA SER A 268 -27.98 23.60 1.96
C SER A 268 -28.91 24.44 2.84
N LYS A 269 -28.35 25.31 3.69
CA LYS A 269 -29.11 26.27 4.53
C LYS A 269 -29.42 27.59 3.81
N GLY A 270 -29.06 27.74 2.54
CA GLY A 270 -29.33 28.94 1.74
C GLY A 270 -28.50 30.17 2.13
N LYS A 271 -27.42 30.01 2.91
CA LYS A 271 -26.57 31.14 3.32
C LYS A 271 -25.78 31.74 2.16
N LEU A 272 -25.57 30.96 1.10
CA LEU A 272 -24.78 31.35 -0.07
C LEU A 272 -25.62 31.93 -1.23
N LEU A 273 -26.93 32.16 -1.00
CA LEU A 273 -27.83 32.69 -2.02
C LEU A 273 -27.41 34.08 -2.55
N SER A 274 -26.87 34.94 -1.67
CA SER A 274 -26.34 36.25 -2.05
C SER A 274 -25.13 36.18 -2.99
N LYS A 275 -24.46 35.03 -3.02
CA LYS A 275 -23.34 34.71 -3.92
C LYS A 275 -23.79 33.97 -5.18
N GLY A 276 -25.09 33.77 -5.36
CA GLY A 276 -25.66 33.01 -6.48
C GLY A 276 -25.52 31.49 -6.37
N ILE A 277 -25.09 30.97 -5.22
CA ILE A 277 -24.91 29.53 -5.00
C ILE A 277 -26.12 28.99 -4.25
N LYS A 278 -26.79 27.99 -4.85
CA LYS A 278 -27.97 27.31 -4.31
C LYS A 278 -27.64 25.91 -3.82
N ASP A 279 -28.52 25.34 -2.99
CA ASP A 279 -28.49 23.93 -2.59
C ASP A 279 -28.72 22.99 -3.79
N GLU A 280 -29.61 23.36 -4.70
CA GLU A 280 -29.77 22.73 -6.01
C GLU A 280 -28.67 23.21 -6.96
N ILE A 281 -27.57 22.44 -7.05
CA ILE A 281 -26.45 22.80 -7.93
C ILE A 281 -26.82 22.52 -9.38
N LYS A 282 -26.53 23.51 -10.23
CA LYS A 282 -26.52 23.41 -11.69
C LYS A 282 -25.10 23.62 -12.19
N GLU A 283 -24.78 23.10 -13.36
CA GLU A 283 -23.41 23.13 -13.86
C GLU A 283 -22.81 24.53 -13.99
N HIS A 284 -23.62 25.54 -14.34
CA HIS A 284 -23.17 26.94 -14.40
C HIS A 284 -22.87 27.57 -13.03
N HIS A 285 -23.24 26.92 -11.91
CA HIS A 285 -22.83 27.35 -10.57
C HIS A 285 -21.36 26.97 -10.28
N LEU A 286 -20.77 25.98 -10.97
CA LEU A 286 -19.43 25.47 -10.64
C LEU A 286 -18.32 26.54 -10.70
N PRO A 287 -18.29 27.45 -11.71
CA PRO A 287 -17.31 28.55 -11.71
C PRO A 287 -17.49 29.54 -10.55
N LEU A 288 -18.74 29.79 -10.11
CA LEU A 288 -19.02 30.65 -8.95
C LEU A 288 -18.52 30.01 -7.66
N ILE A 289 -18.76 28.71 -7.50
CA ILE A 289 -18.26 27.92 -6.36
C ILE A 289 -16.73 27.95 -6.34
N ARG A 290 -16.08 27.76 -7.50
CA ARG A 290 -14.62 27.84 -7.64
C ARG A 290 -14.08 29.18 -7.13
N HIS A 291 -14.66 30.28 -7.61
CA HIS A 291 -14.26 31.64 -7.23
C HIS A 291 -14.48 31.89 -5.73
N TYR A 292 -15.66 31.53 -5.22
CA TYR A 292 -16.00 31.71 -3.80
C TYR A 292 -15.00 30.97 -2.89
N LEU A 293 -14.72 29.69 -3.16
CA LEU A 293 -13.83 28.90 -2.31
C LEU A 293 -12.38 29.39 -2.36
N LEU A 294 -11.84 29.68 -3.55
CA LEU A 294 -10.43 30.06 -3.70
C LEU A 294 -10.13 31.52 -3.37
N ASN A 295 -11.00 32.44 -3.76
CA ASN A 295 -10.74 33.88 -3.64
C ASN A 295 -11.33 34.49 -2.38
N GLU A 296 -12.40 33.91 -1.83
CA GLU A 296 -13.03 34.45 -0.62
C GLU A 296 -12.75 33.60 0.62
N ILE A 297 -12.86 32.27 0.55
CA ILE A 297 -12.85 31.42 1.76
C ILE A 297 -11.45 30.97 2.16
N PHE A 298 -10.70 30.29 1.27
CA PHE A 298 -9.35 29.80 1.61
C PHE A 298 -8.39 30.88 2.14
N PRO A 299 -8.38 32.13 1.64
CA PRO A 299 -7.52 33.18 2.18
C PRO A 299 -7.80 33.53 3.64
N GLN A 300 -9.02 33.31 4.15
CA GLN A 300 -9.38 33.60 5.55
C GLN A 300 -8.69 32.66 6.55
N TYR A 301 -8.27 31.47 6.09
CA TYR A 301 -7.67 30.43 6.94
C TYR A 301 -6.14 30.43 6.89
N CYS A 302 -5.51 31.34 6.14
CA CYS A 302 -4.05 31.51 6.09
C CYS A 302 -3.25 30.19 5.94
N LEU A 303 -3.67 29.29 5.04
CA LEU A 303 -3.08 27.94 4.91
C LEU A 303 -1.56 27.95 4.64
N TRP A 304 -1.03 29.03 4.04
CA TRP A 304 0.40 29.20 3.79
C TRP A 304 1.24 29.19 5.07
N GLU A 305 0.67 29.56 6.22
CA GLU A 305 1.37 29.58 7.50
C GLU A 305 1.89 28.20 7.90
N TYR A 306 1.26 27.11 7.45
CA TYR A 306 1.76 25.75 7.70
C TYR A 306 3.06 25.43 6.96
N TYR A 307 3.36 26.16 5.89
CA TYR A 307 4.46 25.85 4.96
C TYR A 307 5.61 26.86 5.01
N ILE A 308 5.41 28.02 5.64
CA ILE A 308 6.41 29.08 5.71
C ILE A 308 7.04 29.19 7.11
N CYS A 309 8.21 29.83 7.16
CA CYS A 309 8.89 30.14 8.40
C CYS A 309 8.73 31.62 8.79
N ASP A 310 8.80 31.90 10.10
CA ASP A 310 9.01 33.26 10.60
C ASP A 310 10.45 33.72 10.33
N THR A 311 10.60 34.52 9.26
CA THR A 311 11.90 35.00 8.80
C THR A 311 12.62 35.84 9.85
N ASN A 312 11.91 36.71 10.56
CA ASN A 312 12.53 37.60 11.55
C ASN A 312 13.07 36.80 12.72
N LYS A 313 12.28 35.85 13.23
CA LYS A 313 12.68 35.00 14.33
C LYS A 313 13.87 34.10 13.98
N LEU A 314 13.89 33.48 12.80
CA LEU A 314 15.01 32.64 12.38
C LEU A 314 16.29 33.45 12.19
N VAL A 315 16.20 34.65 11.61
CA VAL A 315 17.35 35.53 11.44
C VAL A 315 17.87 36.02 12.80
N GLU A 316 16.99 36.30 13.77
CA GLU A 316 17.41 36.64 15.14
C GLU A 316 18.14 35.47 15.82
N LEU A 317 17.65 34.24 15.67
CA LEU A 317 18.32 33.04 16.17
C LEU A 317 19.68 32.83 15.51
N PHE A 318 19.76 33.06 14.20
CA PHE A 318 21.01 32.97 13.45
C PHE A 318 22.02 34.04 13.89
N TYR A 319 21.58 35.29 14.08
CA TYR A 319 22.41 36.36 14.62
C TYR A 319 22.99 35.99 15.99
N LYS A 320 22.14 35.49 16.91
CA LYS A 320 22.58 35.06 18.25
C LYS A 320 23.60 33.91 18.16
N LYS A 321 23.37 32.94 17.27
CA LYS A 321 24.28 31.83 17.01
C LYS A 321 25.66 32.33 16.54
N LEU A 322 25.70 33.19 15.53
CA LEU A 322 26.95 33.72 14.99
C LEU A 322 27.69 34.64 15.98
N SER A 323 26.96 35.38 16.82
CA SER A 323 27.55 36.25 17.85
C SER A 323 28.34 35.48 18.92
N LEU A 324 28.09 34.18 19.07
CA LEU A 324 28.83 33.30 19.98
C LEU A 324 30.12 32.74 19.35
N LEU A 325 30.32 32.95 18.04
CA LEU A 325 31.50 32.48 17.32
C LEU A 325 32.62 33.52 17.43
N ASN A 326 33.81 33.06 17.84
CA ASN A 326 34.95 33.94 18.06
C ASN A 326 35.65 34.38 16.76
N ASN A 327 35.54 33.60 15.68
CA ASN A 327 36.26 33.86 14.42
C ASN A 327 35.37 33.64 13.20
N CYS A 328 35.34 34.61 12.30
CA CYS A 328 34.71 34.48 10.98
C CYS A 328 35.67 33.81 9.98
N PRO A 329 35.27 32.75 9.26
CA PRO A 329 36.08 32.10 8.23
C PRO A 329 36.41 33.01 7.04
N ASP A 330 37.54 32.79 6.36
CA ASP A 330 37.90 33.60 5.18
C ASP A 330 37.03 33.30 3.94
N LYS A 331 36.47 32.09 3.85
CA LYS A 331 35.66 31.62 2.73
C LYS A 331 34.50 30.75 3.23
N PRO A 332 33.38 30.67 2.50
CA PRO A 332 32.30 29.75 2.85
C PRO A 332 32.76 28.31 2.65
N LEU A 333 32.22 27.40 3.47
CA LEU A 333 32.49 25.96 3.34
C LEU A 333 31.70 25.36 2.17
N TYR A 334 30.49 25.85 1.94
CA TYR A 334 29.65 25.47 0.81
C TYR A 334 29.21 26.70 0.03
N TYR A 335 29.25 26.61 -1.30
CA TYR A 335 28.84 27.70 -2.20
C TYR A 335 27.40 27.55 -2.71
N ASN A 336 26.78 26.38 -2.51
CA ASN A 336 25.46 26.08 -3.02
C ASN A 336 24.38 26.41 -1.97
N GLU A 337 23.74 27.57 -2.10
CA GLU A 337 22.62 27.96 -1.24
C GLU A 337 21.36 27.10 -1.44
N ASN A 338 21.26 26.32 -2.53
CA ASN A 338 20.13 25.43 -2.76
C ASN A 338 20.07 24.25 -1.79
N LEU A 339 21.14 24.02 -1.01
CA LEU A 339 21.13 23.04 0.08
C LEU A 339 20.25 23.48 1.27
N ILE A 340 19.91 24.78 1.36
CA ILE A 340 18.98 25.28 2.37
C ILE A 340 17.54 25.05 1.89
N GLU A 341 16.86 24.16 2.60
CA GLU A 341 15.47 23.79 2.38
C GLU A 341 14.62 24.04 3.63
N ILE A 342 13.33 24.32 3.42
CA ILE A 342 12.37 24.48 4.51
C ILE A 342 11.95 23.09 5.01
N ASN A 343 12.09 22.88 6.32
CA ASN A 343 11.53 21.76 7.05
C ASN A 343 10.25 22.20 7.79
N HIS A 344 9.16 21.47 7.58
CA HIS A 344 7.84 21.78 8.15
C HIS A 344 7.65 21.23 9.58
N GLY A 345 8.52 20.32 10.02
CA GLY A 345 8.45 19.68 11.35
C GLY A 345 7.08 19.06 11.61
N LYS A 346 6.32 19.65 12.54
CA LYS A 346 4.98 19.21 12.93
C LYS A 346 3.84 19.91 12.18
N TYR A 347 4.15 20.62 11.08
CA TYR A 347 3.19 21.42 10.31
C TYR A 347 2.38 22.34 11.22
N LEU A 348 3.09 23.20 11.96
CA LEU A 348 2.49 24.23 12.82
C LEU A 348 2.65 25.59 12.16
N ARG A 349 1.67 26.47 12.34
CA ARG A 349 1.65 27.82 11.73
C ARG A 349 2.89 28.63 12.07
N MET A 350 3.56 29.13 11.04
CA MET A 350 4.77 29.94 11.09
C MET A 350 5.94 29.26 11.82
N LYS A 351 5.93 27.93 11.96
CA LYS A 351 6.98 27.15 12.67
C LYS A 351 7.87 26.33 11.76
N SER A 352 7.73 26.43 10.43
CA SER A 352 8.72 25.83 9.55
C SER A 352 10.09 26.46 9.80
N PHE A 353 11.17 25.71 9.58
CA PHE A 353 12.53 26.15 9.88
C PHE A 353 13.54 25.65 8.84
N VAL A 354 14.77 26.15 8.90
CA VAL A 354 15.90 25.69 8.07
C VAL A 354 17.05 25.24 8.97
N ASP A 355 17.98 24.46 8.43
CA ASP A 355 19.21 24.10 9.12
C ASP A 355 20.13 25.34 9.28
N LEU A 356 20.23 25.84 10.50
CA LEU A 356 21.07 27.01 10.82
C LEU A 356 22.57 26.68 10.87
N ASP A 357 22.95 25.42 11.10
CA ASP A 357 24.35 24.98 11.04
C ASP A 357 24.83 24.94 9.58
N LEU A 358 23.96 24.49 8.67
CA LEU A 358 24.22 24.56 7.24
C LEU A 358 24.22 26.00 6.73
N ALA A 359 23.30 26.83 7.22
CA ALA A 359 23.26 28.26 6.88
C ALA A 359 24.54 28.99 7.31
N GLU A 360 25.10 28.67 8.48
CA GLU A 360 26.39 29.19 8.94
C GLU A 360 27.49 28.86 7.93
N LYS A 361 27.60 27.58 7.54
CA LYS A 361 28.62 27.08 6.60
C LYS A 361 28.54 27.71 5.21
N ILE A 362 27.38 28.22 4.81
CA ILE A 362 27.14 28.85 3.51
C ILE A 362 27.33 30.38 3.59
N TYR A 363 26.74 31.04 4.59
CA TYR A 363 26.61 32.50 4.60
C TYR A 363 27.63 33.24 5.47
N PHE A 364 28.25 32.57 6.46
CA PHE A 364 29.16 33.21 7.41
C PHE A 364 30.63 33.10 6.98
N PHE A 365 31.12 34.15 6.31
CA PHE A 365 32.52 34.30 5.88
C PHE A 365 32.89 35.77 5.72
N LYS A 366 34.20 36.07 5.73
CA LYS A 366 34.74 37.43 5.56
C LYS A 366 34.48 37.94 4.15
N ARG A 367 33.97 39.17 4.06
CA ARG A 367 33.73 39.86 2.78
C ARG A 367 34.69 41.04 2.68
N GLU A 368 35.39 41.16 1.56
CA GLU A 368 36.50 42.13 1.37
C GLU A 368 36.07 43.60 1.57
N TYR A 369 34.79 43.92 1.35
CA TYR A 369 34.22 45.26 1.52
C TYR A 369 33.77 45.58 2.96
N LEU A 370 33.95 44.66 3.92
CA LEU A 370 33.55 44.78 5.33
C LEU A 370 34.73 44.53 6.27
N SER A 371 34.76 45.24 7.40
CA SER A 371 35.95 45.32 8.26
C SER A 371 35.72 44.79 9.69
N THR A 372 34.48 44.61 10.12
CA THR A 372 34.17 44.17 11.50
C THR A 372 33.41 42.85 11.53
N ASN A 373 33.57 42.10 12.63
CA ASN A 373 32.83 40.84 12.83
C ASN A 373 31.32 41.07 12.83
N GLU A 374 30.85 42.14 13.44
CA GLU A 374 29.45 42.55 13.44
C GLU A 374 28.91 42.80 12.01
N GLN A 375 29.71 43.44 11.14
CA GLN A 375 29.35 43.62 9.74
C GLN A 375 29.24 42.29 9.00
N TRP A 376 30.17 41.34 9.22
CA TRP A 376 30.09 40.01 8.60
C TRP A 376 28.87 39.22 9.09
N ILE A 377 28.54 39.30 10.39
CA ILE A 377 27.34 38.69 10.96
C ILE A 377 26.07 39.26 10.32
N ASN A 378 25.95 40.59 10.25
CA ASN A 378 24.81 41.26 9.63
C ASN A 378 24.67 40.87 8.15
N ALA A 379 25.78 40.82 7.43
CA ALA A 379 25.79 40.46 6.02
C ALA A 379 25.41 38.98 5.79
N ALA A 380 25.76 38.07 6.71
CA ALA A 380 25.30 36.68 6.71
C ALA A 380 23.80 36.59 7.03
N CYS A 381 23.32 37.37 8.00
CA CYS A 381 21.90 37.46 8.35
C CYS A 381 21.04 37.99 7.19
N ASP A 382 21.53 38.98 6.44
CA ASP A 382 20.84 39.52 5.27
C ASP A 382 20.77 38.50 4.12
N ALA A 383 21.83 37.72 3.92
CA ALA A 383 21.85 36.63 2.94
C ALA A 383 20.84 35.53 3.31
N LEU A 384 20.84 35.09 4.58
CA LEU A 384 19.85 34.13 5.07
C LEU A 384 18.42 34.71 4.94
N ARG A 385 18.20 35.96 5.32
CA ARG A 385 16.89 36.63 5.19
C ARG A 385 16.37 36.58 3.76
N SER A 386 17.24 36.92 2.80
CA SER A 386 16.91 36.90 1.37
C SER A 386 16.53 35.49 0.90
N ARG A 387 17.31 34.48 1.32
CA ARG A 387 17.01 33.07 1.03
C ARG A 387 15.68 32.62 1.65
N LEU A 388 15.41 32.98 2.90
CA LEU A 388 14.15 32.62 3.59
C LEU A 388 12.94 33.26 2.91
N HIS A 389 13.04 34.53 2.48
CA HIS A 389 11.97 35.17 1.71
C HIS A 389 11.72 34.46 0.38
N PHE A 390 12.79 34.10 -0.34
CA PHE A 390 12.69 33.31 -1.56
C PHE A 390 12.02 31.95 -1.31
N LEU A 391 12.47 31.20 -0.31
CA LEU A 391 11.89 29.89 0.02
C LEU A 391 10.42 29.99 0.45
N ASN A 392 10.07 30.97 1.28
CA ASN A 392 8.68 31.23 1.66
C ASN A 392 7.82 31.53 0.43
N HIS A 393 8.31 32.34 -0.51
CA HIS A 393 7.61 32.63 -1.76
C HIS A 393 7.36 31.37 -2.60
N ILE A 394 8.38 30.53 -2.79
CA ILE A 394 8.25 29.25 -3.52
C ILE A 394 7.22 28.33 -2.85
N LYS A 395 7.22 28.25 -1.51
CA LYS A 395 6.23 27.44 -0.78
C LYS A 395 4.80 27.97 -0.93
N CYS A 396 4.61 29.30 -0.94
CA CYS A 396 3.31 29.91 -1.20
C CYS A 396 2.82 29.63 -2.63
N GLU A 397 3.68 29.78 -3.64
CA GLU A 397 3.34 29.46 -5.04
C GLU A 397 2.94 27.99 -5.17
N LYS A 398 3.72 27.08 -4.55
CA LYS A 398 3.41 25.65 -4.59
C LYS A 398 2.08 25.32 -3.92
N LEU A 399 1.79 25.95 -2.78
CA LEU A 399 0.50 25.79 -2.11
C LEU A 399 -0.63 26.31 -3.01
N ASN A 400 -0.46 27.45 -3.68
CA ASN A 400 -1.48 27.97 -4.60
C ASN A 400 -1.78 26.97 -5.74
N GLU A 401 -0.77 26.32 -6.32
CA GLU A 401 -0.97 25.23 -7.29
C GLU A 401 -1.80 24.09 -6.68
N ASN A 402 -1.43 23.65 -5.47
CA ASN A 402 -2.10 22.56 -4.77
C ASN A 402 -3.57 22.90 -4.43
N LEU A 403 -3.87 24.12 -3.99
CA LEU A 403 -5.23 24.57 -3.68
C LEU A 403 -6.10 24.68 -4.94
N ASN A 404 -5.55 25.15 -6.05
CA ASN A 404 -6.25 25.14 -7.34
C ASN A 404 -6.63 23.71 -7.73
N ARG A 405 -5.67 22.77 -7.63
CA ARG A 405 -5.91 21.36 -7.90
C ARG A 405 -6.96 20.73 -6.97
N ALA A 406 -6.93 21.07 -5.68
CA ALA A 406 -7.92 20.63 -4.70
C ALA A 406 -9.35 21.00 -5.10
N ILE A 407 -9.55 22.23 -5.57
CA ILE A 407 -10.86 22.70 -6.01
C ILE A 407 -11.25 22.10 -7.35
N ASP A 408 -10.34 21.98 -8.29
CA ASP A 408 -10.63 21.36 -9.59
C ASP A 408 -11.07 19.89 -9.42
N ASN A 409 -10.39 19.15 -8.55
CA ASN A 409 -10.78 17.78 -8.20
C ASN A 409 -12.12 17.73 -7.44
N SER A 410 -12.37 18.67 -6.52
CA SER A 410 -13.66 18.76 -5.81
C SER A 410 -14.83 19.07 -6.76
N ILE A 411 -14.61 19.96 -7.74
CA ILE A 411 -15.57 20.27 -8.80
C ILE A 411 -15.80 19.07 -9.71
N ALA A 412 -14.75 18.32 -10.05
CA ALA A 412 -14.87 17.10 -10.84
C ALA A 412 -15.72 16.04 -10.10
N SER A 413 -15.49 15.86 -8.79
CA SER A 413 -16.31 14.99 -7.93
C SER A 413 -17.77 15.44 -7.91
N CYS A 414 -18.04 16.74 -7.71
CA CYS A 414 -19.39 17.29 -7.79
C CYS A 414 -20.03 17.04 -9.17
N ARG A 415 -19.28 17.25 -10.26
CA ARG A 415 -19.79 17.02 -11.62
C ARG A 415 -20.15 15.55 -11.85
N TYR A 416 -19.34 14.62 -11.37
CA TYR A 416 -19.65 13.18 -11.41
C TYR A 416 -20.94 12.88 -10.66
N HIS A 417 -21.03 13.31 -9.40
CA HIS A 417 -22.15 12.98 -8.53
C HIS A 417 -23.49 13.63 -8.93
N PHE A 418 -23.48 14.84 -9.50
CA PHE A 418 -24.70 15.59 -9.80
C PHE A 418 -25.11 15.57 -11.28
N PHE A 419 -24.16 15.50 -12.22
CA PHE A 419 -24.45 15.76 -13.65
C PHE A 419 -24.11 14.62 -14.59
N SER A 420 -23.14 13.77 -14.24
CA SER A 420 -22.65 12.74 -15.18
C SER A 420 -23.73 11.68 -15.44
N TYR A 421 -23.79 11.20 -16.68
CA TYR A 421 -24.84 10.27 -17.13
C TYR A 421 -24.79 8.93 -16.37
N ASP A 422 -23.58 8.48 -16.06
CA ASP A 422 -23.20 7.28 -15.33
C ASP A 422 -23.04 7.50 -13.81
N GLY A 423 -23.15 8.75 -13.35
CA GLY A 423 -23.09 9.09 -11.93
C GLY A 423 -24.44 8.93 -11.19
N PRO A 424 -24.46 9.10 -9.86
CA PRO A 424 -25.66 8.93 -9.03
C PRO A 424 -26.74 10.00 -9.19
N LYS A 425 -26.45 11.13 -9.86
CA LYS A 425 -27.40 12.22 -10.18
C LYS A 425 -28.10 12.79 -8.95
N TYR A 426 -27.32 13.17 -7.95
CA TYR A 426 -27.83 13.90 -6.79
C TYR A 426 -28.50 15.21 -7.21
N LYS A 427 -29.53 15.62 -6.46
CA LYS A 427 -30.33 16.82 -6.78
C LYS A 427 -29.99 18.03 -5.93
N LYS A 428 -29.61 17.81 -4.67
CA LYS A 428 -29.38 18.86 -3.69
C LYS A 428 -28.16 18.53 -2.85
N LEU A 429 -27.42 19.56 -2.45
CA LEU A 429 -26.38 19.44 -1.44
C LEU A 429 -26.99 19.18 -0.07
N CYS A 430 -26.48 18.16 0.62
CA CYS A 430 -26.86 17.84 2.00
C CYS A 430 -25.76 17.00 2.66
N LEU A 431 -25.47 17.25 3.94
CA LEU A 431 -24.65 16.35 4.74
C LEU A 431 -25.54 15.42 5.58
N PRO A 432 -25.17 14.14 5.76
CA PRO A 432 -24.00 13.47 5.15
C PRO A 432 -24.27 12.87 3.76
N SER A 433 -25.51 12.91 3.25
CA SER A 433 -25.97 12.05 2.16
C SER A 433 -25.51 12.45 0.75
N THR A 434 -25.41 13.75 0.45
CA THR A 434 -25.10 14.27 -0.88
C THR A 434 -24.14 15.47 -0.78
N PRO A 435 -22.92 15.25 -0.28
CA PRO A 435 -21.97 16.34 -0.08
C PRO A 435 -21.43 16.88 -1.40
N PHE A 436 -20.85 18.10 -1.35
CA PHE A 436 -20.16 18.68 -2.50
C PHE A 436 -18.98 17.81 -2.96
N VAL A 437 -18.26 17.25 -1.99
CA VAL A 437 -17.22 16.24 -2.16
C VAL A 437 -17.29 15.32 -0.93
N GLY A 438 -16.99 14.03 -1.11
CA GLY A 438 -16.98 13.07 0.00
C GLY A 438 -15.96 13.45 1.08
N ASN A 439 -16.17 12.97 2.29
CA ASN A 439 -15.28 13.25 3.43
C ASN A 439 -13.96 12.46 3.31
N TYR A 440 -12.83 13.14 3.49
CA TYR A 440 -11.50 12.53 3.46
C TYR A 440 -10.98 12.11 4.83
N PHE A 441 -11.62 12.57 5.92
CA PHE A 441 -11.18 12.26 7.29
C PHE A 441 -12.33 11.84 8.19
N TYR A 442 -12.10 10.80 8.98
CA TYR A 442 -12.97 10.51 10.11
C TYR A 442 -12.71 11.54 11.22
N TYR A 443 -13.79 12.11 11.77
CA TYR A 443 -13.73 13.06 12.87
C TYR A 443 -14.10 12.38 14.19
N PRO A 444 -13.50 12.77 15.33
CA PRO A 444 -13.83 12.21 16.64
C PRO A 444 -15.35 12.24 16.92
N ASN A 445 -15.89 11.10 17.38
CA ASN A 445 -17.33 10.86 17.61
C ASN A 445 -18.23 10.98 16.35
N GLY A 446 -17.65 11.03 15.14
CA GLY A 446 -18.39 11.30 13.91
C GLY A 446 -18.96 12.72 13.84
N GLU A 447 -18.52 13.62 14.71
CA GLU A 447 -19.06 14.98 14.80
C GLU A 447 -18.25 15.95 13.95
N PHE A 448 -18.90 16.47 12.90
CA PHE A 448 -18.38 17.58 12.12
C PHE A 448 -18.40 18.88 12.93
N LYS A 449 -17.29 19.63 12.93
CA LYS A 449 -17.16 20.95 13.55
C LYS A 449 -16.86 22.03 12.53
N HIS A 450 -17.22 23.27 12.85
CA HIS A 450 -16.96 24.42 12.01
C HIS A 450 -15.44 24.60 11.78
N PRO A 451 -14.99 25.04 10.59
CA PRO A 451 -13.56 25.16 10.29
C PRO A 451 -12.78 26.03 11.28
N ASP A 452 -13.41 27.05 11.86
CA ASP A 452 -12.77 27.91 12.88
C ASP A 452 -12.43 27.16 14.17
N ASP A 453 -13.28 26.19 14.56
CA ASP A 453 -13.02 25.33 15.71
C ASP A 453 -11.96 24.28 15.35
N ILE A 454 -12.06 23.70 14.16
CA ILE A 454 -11.07 22.74 13.63
C ILE A 454 -9.67 23.36 13.62
N ASN A 455 -9.55 24.60 13.13
CA ASN A 455 -8.30 25.32 13.03
C ASN A 455 -7.58 25.44 14.39
N LYS A 456 -8.33 25.59 15.49
CA LYS A 456 -7.77 25.60 16.85
C LYS A 456 -7.45 24.19 17.33
N LEU A 457 -8.38 23.25 17.14
CA LEU A 457 -8.26 21.88 17.65
C LEU A 457 -7.07 21.11 17.04
N ILE A 458 -6.79 21.28 15.74
CA ILE A 458 -5.67 20.60 15.07
C ILE A 458 -4.28 21.10 15.52
N GLU A 459 -4.23 22.23 16.25
CA GLU A 459 -3.02 22.78 16.83
C GLU A 459 -2.94 22.46 18.33
N ASP A 460 -4.02 22.70 19.07
CA ASP A 460 -3.99 22.76 20.53
C ASP A 460 -4.51 21.49 21.23
N ASP A 461 -5.33 20.67 20.56
CA ASP A 461 -5.97 19.49 21.18
C ASP A 461 -5.34 18.18 20.68
N ILE A 462 -4.53 17.57 21.55
CA ILE A 462 -3.84 16.30 21.26
C ILE A 462 -4.83 15.15 21.06
N ASN A 463 -5.90 15.09 21.86
CA ASN A 463 -6.90 14.03 21.73
C ASN A 463 -7.63 14.16 20.39
N TYR A 464 -7.98 15.39 20.01
CA TYR A 464 -8.55 15.65 18.70
C TYR A 464 -7.61 15.22 17.57
N GLN A 465 -6.35 15.62 17.63
CA GLN A 465 -5.32 15.25 16.65
C GLN A 465 -5.12 13.73 16.53
N LEU A 466 -5.25 13.01 17.64
CA LEU A 466 -5.07 11.56 17.70
C LEU A 466 -6.21 10.80 17.01
N TYR A 467 -7.44 11.30 17.11
CA TYR A 467 -8.65 10.62 16.62
C TYR A 467 -9.23 11.19 15.32
N VAL A 468 -8.60 12.20 14.73
CA VAL A 468 -8.83 12.54 13.32
C VAL A 468 -7.99 11.60 12.45
N MET A 469 -8.66 10.79 11.63
CA MET A 469 -8.01 9.70 10.90
C MET A 469 -8.28 9.79 9.40
N ALA A 470 -7.27 9.53 8.57
CA ALA A 470 -7.40 9.60 7.13
C ALA A 470 -8.22 8.43 6.57
N HIS A 471 -9.15 8.73 5.66
CA HIS A 471 -9.86 7.70 4.90
C HIS A 471 -8.97 7.06 3.83
N ASN A 472 -9.23 5.80 3.53
CA ASN A 472 -8.59 5.09 2.43
C ASN A 472 -9.25 5.43 1.08
N GLY A 473 -8.65 4.96 -0.02
CA GLY A 473 -9.17 5.15 -1.37
C GLY A 473 -8.18 4.71 -2.42
N TRP A 474 -8.28 5.29 -3.60
CA TRP A 474 -7.33 5.09 -4.69
C TRP A 474 -7.12 6.39 -5.48
N ILE A 475 -5.98 6.49 -6.17
CA ILE A 475 -5.61 7.65 -6.97
C ILE A 475 -5.55 7.21 -8.43
N MET A 476 -6.19 7.98 -9.31
CA MET A 476 -6.20 7.69 -10.75
C MET A 476 -4.79 7.80 -11.34
N ASN A 477 -4.33 6.75 -12.04
CA ASN A 477 -3.02 6.68 -12.71
C ASN A 477 -1.83 6.94 -11.76
N ASP A 478 -1.94 6.49 -10.51
CA ASP A 478 -0.84 6.57 -9.55
C ASP A 478 0.11 5.39 -9.66
N ASP A 479 1.32 5.56 -9.12
CA ASP A 479 2.22 4.43 -8.87
C ASP A 479 1.68 3.62 -7.69
N PRO A 480 1.25 2.37 -7.91
CA PRO A 480 0.67 1.56 -6.84
C PRO A 480 1.69 1.16 -5.76
N LEU A 481 3.00 1.23 -6.05
CA LEU A 481 4.05 1.02 -5.06
C LEU A 481 4.15 2.16 -4.05
N ARG A 482 3.53 3.31 -4.35
CA ARG A 482 3.61 4.51 -3.53
C ARG A 482 2.56 4.48 -2.43
N HIS A 483 3.01 4.59 -1.18
CA HIS A 483 2.11 4.78 -0.05
C HIS A 483 1.57 6.22 -0.03
N PHE A 484 0.45 6.46 -0.70
CA PHE A 484 -0.09 7.81 -0.92
C PHE A 484 -0.42 8.60 0.35
N ALA A 485 -0.61 7.93 1.49
CA ALA A 485 -0.87 8.57 2.78
C ALA A 485 0.38 9.01 3.54
N GLU A 486 1.56 8.50 3.15
CA GLU A 486 2.83 8.93 3.72
C GLU A 486 3.24 10.30 3.17
N GLN A 487 4.06 11.01 3.93
CA GLN A 487 4.67 12.24 3.47
C GLN A 487 5.69 11.87 2.38
N GLY A 488 5.49 12.36 1.16
CA GLY A 488 6.42 12.06 0.07
C GLY A 488 7.76 12.77 0.23
N GLU A 489 8.84 12.11 -0.21
CA GLU A 489 10.17 12.70 -0.37
C GLU A 489 10.34 13.16 -1.83
N PHE A 490 10.41 14.47 -2.04
CA PHE A 490 10.82 15.17 -3.28
C PHE A 490 9.93 15.04 -4.53
N TYR A 491 9.33 16.18 -4.91
CA TYR A 491 8.98 16.71 -6.25
C TYR A 491 8.13 15.87 -7.22
N PHE A 492 7.80 14.62 -6.93
CA PHE A 492 6.96 13.79 -7.78
C PHE A 492 5.53 13.64 -7.25
N LYS A 493 4.62 13.35 -8.18
CA LYS A 493 3.16 13.30 -7.99
C LYS A 493 2.80 12.58 -6.70
N GLY A 494 2.38 13.35 -5.69
CA GLY A 494 1.48 12.91 -4.62
C GLY A 494 1.97 13.06 -3.18
N GLU A 495 2.90 13.99 -2.94
CA GLU A 495 3.28 14.49 -1.60
C GLU A 495 2.12 15.06 -0.77
N ASP A 496 0.94 15.26 -1.37
CA ASP A 496 -0.17 16.02 -0.80
C ASP A 496 -1.53 15.50 -1.32
N CYS A 497 -1.70 14.19 -1.55
CA CYS A 497 -2.91 13.68 -2.21
C CYS A 497 -4.21 14.05 -1.48
N TYR A 498 -4.18 14.09 -0.14
CA TYR A 498 -5.30 14.55 0.68
C TYR A 498 -5.53 16.05 0.53
N LEU A 499 -4.48 16.88 0.59
CA LEU A 499 -4.58 18.33 0.41
C LEU A 499 -5.14 18.69 -0.97
N ARG A 500 -4.61 18.03 -2.01
CA ARG A 500 -4.96 18.24 -3.43
C ARG A 500 -6.24 17.52 -3.84
N ARG A 501 -6.86 16.73 -2.97
CA ARG A 501 -8.07 15.93 -3.28
C ARG A 501 -7.89 15.01 -4.49
N ASP A 502 -6.69 14.45 -4.65
CA ASP A 502 -6.39 13.51 -5.72
C ASP A 502 -6.98 12.12 -5.45
N LEU A 503 -7.17 11.79 -4.18
CA LEU A 503 -7.71 10.52 -3.73
C LEU A 503 -9.22 10.46 -4.03
N ILE A 504 -9.65 9.39 -4.69
CA ILE A 504 -11.05 8.95 -4.72
C ILE A 504 -11.25 8.15 -3.44
N GLN A 505 -11.81 8.85 -2.46
CA GLN A 505 -11.94 8.44 -1.07
C GLN A 505 -13.13 7.51 -0.84
N TRP A 506 -12.93 6.54 0.04
CA TRP A 506 -14.00 5.71 0.61
C TRP A 506 -14.29 6.20 2.02
N SER A 507 -15.31 7.05 2.17
CA SER A 507 -15.62 7.73 3.43
C SER A 507 -16.10 6.81 4.57
N ASP A 508 -16.26 5.51 4.32
CA ASP A 508 -16.57 4.51 5.34
C ASP A 508 -15.33 3.69 5.77
N LEU A 509 -14.16 3.93 5.18
CA LEU A 509 -12.95 3.15 5.37
C LEU A 509 -11.80 4.02 5.89
N ILE A 510 -11.22 3.69 7.03
CA ILE A 510 -10.03 4.35 7.58
C ILE A 510 -8.77 3.62 7.10
N LYS A 511 -7.78 4.36 6.58
CA LYS A 511 -6.50 3.81 6.12
C LYS A 511 -5.64 3.35 7.29
N LEU A 512 -5.17 2.10 7.22
CA LEU A 512 -4.25 1.53 8.20
C LEU A 512 -2.78 1.88 7.89
N ARG A 513 -2.02 2.21 8.95
CA ARG A 513 -0.62 2.66 8.94
C ARG A 513 0.28 1.61 9.60
N PHE A 514 0.86 0.73 8.78
CA PHE A 514 1.81 -0.29 9.26
C PHE A 514 3.23 0.25 9.45
N GLY A 515 3.61 1.29 8.71
CA GLY A 515 4.99 1.77 8.64
C GLY A 515 5.88 0.86 7.78
N SER A 516 7.18 0.97 8.01
CA SER A 516 8.22 0.25 7.27
C SER A 516 8.52 -1.15 7.81
N ARG A 517 8.10 -1.43 9.05
CA ARG A 517 8.36 -2.69 9.76
C ARG A 517 7.35 -2.91 10.88
N ARG A 518 7.27 -4.14 11.39
CA ARG A 518 6.36 -4.56 12.48
C ARG A 518 6.46 -3.69 13.74
N GLU A 519 7.65 -3.16 14.05
CA GLU A 519 7.88 -2.32 15.25
C GLU A 519 7.22 -0.94 15.16
N ASP A 520 6.88 -0.46 13.96
CA ASP A 520 6.32 0.88 13.76
C ASP A 520 4.83 0.95 14.17
N CYS A 521 4.14 -0.21 14.20
CA CYS A 521 2.80 -0.37 14.80
C CYS A 521 2.56 -1.83 15.26
N PRO A 522 3.10 -2.26 16.42
CA PRO A 522 3.06 -3.66 16.86
C PRO A 522 1.65 -4.19 17.12
N SER A 523 0.75 -3.35 17.61
CA SER A 523 -0.64 -3.69 17.91
C SER A 523 -1.41 -4.02 16.63
N LEU A 524 -1.25 -3.20 15.58
CA LEU A 524 -1.87 -3.43 14.28
C LEU A 524 -1.31 -4.69 13.60
N TYR A 525 0.01 -4.88 13.64
CA TYR A 525 0.64 -6.08 13.10
C TYR A 525 0.09 -7.34 13.76
N SER A 526 0.03 -7.37 15.11
CA SER A 526 -0.49 -8.51 15.86
C SER A 526 -1.97 -8.76 15.58
N TYR A 527 -2.76 -7.68 15.43
CA TYR A 527 -4.17 -7.75 15.06
C TYR A 527 -4.37 -8.39 13.68
N MET A 528 -3.61 -7.97 12.67
CA MET A 528 -3.71 -8.54 11.32
C MET A 528 -3.09 -9.93 11.20
N LYS A 529 -2.09 -10.25 12.03
CA LYS A 529 -1.56 -11.60 12.16
C LYS A 529 -2.61 -12.58 12.68
N GLU A 530 -3.38 -12.18 13.71
CA GLU A 530 -4.49 -13.00 14.21
C GLU A 530 -5.62 -13.15 13.19
N TYR A 531 -5.96 -12.09 12.45
CA TYR A 531 -6.91 -12.18 11.33
C TYR A 531 -6.45 -13.19 10.27
N THR A 532 -5.17 -13.13 9.90
CA THR A 532 -4.54 -14.08 8.97
C THR A 532 -4.60 -15.51 9.50
N ARG A 533 -4.36 -15.71 10.82
CA ARG A 533 -4.48 -17.00 11.48
C ARG A 533 -5.90 -17.57 11.35
N LEU A 534 -6.92 -16.75 11.61
CA LEU A 534 -8.33 -17.16 11.52
C LEU A 534 -8.70 -17.60 10.10
N VAL A 535 -8.26 -16.85 9.09
CA VAL A 535 -8.50 -17.22 7.68
C VAL A 535 -7.73 -18.50 7.31
N ALA A 536 -6.44 -18.58 7.61
CA ALA A 536 -5.60 -19.75 7.28
C ALA A 536 -6.02 -21.04 7.99
N THR A 537 -6.63 -20.94 9.16
CA THR A 537 -7.21 -22.10 9.87
C THR A 537 -8.60 -22.48 9.36
N THR A 538 -9.31 -21.56 8.69
CA THR A 538 -10.69 -21.79 8.26
C THR A 538 -10.81 -22.20 6.79
N PHE A 539 -9.99 -21.61 5.91
CA PHE A 539 -10.09 -21.72 4.46
C PHE A 539 -8.86 -22.40 3.84
N HIS A 540 -8.99 -22.83 2.59
CA HIS A 540 -7.91 -23.46 1.81
C HIS A 540 -6.97 -22.42 1.19
N GLY A 541 -7.36 -21.15 1.19
CA GLY A 541 -6.61 -20.05 0.60
C GLY A 541 -7.29 -18.71 0.83
N CYS A 542 -6.74 -17.68 0.20
CA CYS A 542 -7.28 -16.33 0.21
C CYS A 542 -7.30 -15.69 -1.18
N ARG A 543 -8.09 -14.62 -1.28
CA ARG A 543 -7.89 -13.53 -2.24
C ARG A 543 -7.29 -12.34 -1.49
N LEU A 544 -6.13 -11.85 -1.90
CA LEU A 544 -5.55 -10.61 -1.39
C LEU A 544 -6.23 -9.44 -2.08
N ASP A 545 -7.05 -8.71 -1.33
CA ASP A 545 -7.76 -7.53 -1.80
C ASP A 545 -6.80 -6.35 -1.99
N ASN A 546 -6.87 -5.70 -3.15
CA ASN A 546 -6.05 -4.53 -3.47
C ASN A 546 -4.57 -4.74 -3.05
N CYS A 547 -3.99 -5.86 -3.50
CA CYS A 547 -2.68 -6.36 -3.05
C CYS A 547 -1.57 -5.34 -3.31
N HIS A 548 -1.68 -4.61 -4.42
CA HIS A 548 -0.71 -3.60 -4.83
C HIS A 548 -0.64 -2.41 -3.86
N SER A 549 -1.71 -2.11 -3.11
CA SER A 549 -1.72 -1.05 -2.08
C SER A 549 -1.29 -1.55 -0.69
N THR A 550 -1.05 -2.85 -0.53
CA THR A 550 -0.60 -3.45 0.73
C THR A 550 0.92 -3.37 0.81
N PRO A 551 1.52 -2.93 1.94
CA PRO A 551 2.97 -2.95 2.10
C PRO A 551 3.55 -4.34 1.81
N LEU A 552 4.51 -4.41 0.89
CA LEU A 552 5.02 -5.68 0.36
C LEU A 552 5.62 -6.57 1.45
N TRP A 553 6.34 -5.97 2.41
CA TRP A 553 6.89 -6.67 3.57
C TRP A 553 5.80 -7.31 4.44
N LEU A 554 4.66 -6.62 4.62
CA LEU A 554 3.54 -7.10 5.42
C LEU A 554 2.86 -8.27 4.72
N ALA A 555 2.53 -8.12 3.44
CA ALA A 555 1.92 -9.18 2.65
C ALA A 555 2.81 -10.44 2.63
N GLN A 556 4.12 -10.26 2.48
CA GLN A 556 5.10 -11.34 2.53
C GLN A 556 5.06 -12.10 3.88
N GLU A 557 5.16 -11.39 5.01
CA GLU A 557 5.15 -12.03 6.33
C GLU A 557 3.81 -12.69 6.66
N MET A 558 2.69 -12.07 6.28
CA MET A 558 1.36 -12.63 6.54
C MET A 558 1.14 -13.91 5.73
N MET A 559 1.58 -13.94 4.47
CA MET A 559 1.45 -15.13 3.63
C MET A 559 2.41 -16.25 4.03
N ASP A 560 3.60 -15.92 4.54
CA ASP A 560 4.47 -16.91 5.18
C ASP A 560 3.81 -17.52 6.41
N TYR A 561 3.22 -16.68 7.26
CA TYR A 561 2.53 -17.14 8.45
C TYR A 561 1.29 -17.98 8.12
N ALA A 562 0.54 -17.60 7.08
CA ALA A 562 -0.56 -18.42 6.58
C ALA A 562 -0.08 -19.80 6.10
N ARG A 563 1.07 -19.87 5.43
CA ARG A 563 1.70 -21.13 4.98
C ARG A 563 2.35 -21.93 6.10
N GLU A 564 2.77 -21.30 7.18
CA GLU A 564 3.19 -21.99 8.41
C GLU A 564 2.03 -22.79 9.01
N ILE A 565 0.83 -22.20 9.02
CA ILE A 565 -0.41 -22.82 9.53
C ILE A 565 -0.96 -23.86 8.55
N ASN A 566 -1.03 -23.50 7.28
CA ASN A 566 -1.54 -24.34 6.20
C ASN A 566 -0.48 -24.39 5.07
N PRO A 567 0.39 -25.42 5.03
CA PRO A 567 1.48 -25.52 4.05
C PRO A 567 1.06 -25.46 2.57
N ASN A 568 -0.22 -25.72 2.27
CA ASN A 568 -0.77 -25.64 0.92
C ASN A 568 -1.70 -24.45 0.72
N PHE A 569 -1.60 -23.42 1.57
CA PHE A 569 -2.45 -22.23 1.47
C PHE A 569 -2.32 -21.60 0.08
N TYR A 570 -3.47 -21.48 -0.60
CA TYR A 570 -3.57 -20.90 -1.93
C TYR A 570 -3.71 -19.38 -1.85
N ILE A 571 -2.95 -18.66 -2.67
CA ILE A 571 -2.94 -17.21 -2.67
C ILE A 571 -3.34 -16.72 -4.06
N ASN A 572 -4.56 -16.21 -4.16
CA ASN A 572 -5.01 -15.42 -5.31
C ASN A 572 -4.85 -13.94 -4.97
N ALA A 573 -4.55 -13.07 -5.93
CA ALA A 573 -4.39 -11.64 -5.67
C ALA A 573 -5.05 -10.76 -6.74
N GLU A 574 -5.69 -9.69 -6.28
CA GLU A 574 -5.99 -8.54 -7.11
C GLU A 574 -4.76 -7.62 -7.17
N LEU A 575 -3.98 -7.78 -8.23
CA LEU A 575 -2.74 -7.04 -8.45
C LEU A 575 -2.75 -6.39 -9.83
N SER A 576 -2.55 -5.07 -9.85
CA SER A 576 -2.35 -4.32 -11.09
C SER A 576 -1.30 -3.26 -10.84
N THR A 577 -0.03 -3.58 -11.12
CA THR A 577 1.05 -2.60 -11.01
C THR A 577 1.22 -1.73 -12.26
N GLY A 578 0.53 -2.08 -13.36
CA GLY A 578 0.74 -1.50 -14.67
C GLY A 578 2.02 -1.98 -15.38
N ASN A 579 2.80 -2.87 -14.76
CA ASN A 579 4.04 -3.41 -15.30
C ASN A 579 4.20 -4.90 -14.95
N ILE A 580 4.33 -5.76 -15.96
CA ILE A 580 4.48 -7.21 -15.80
C ILE A 580 5.67 -7.59 -14.91
N LYS A 581 6.79 -6.85 -15.02
CA LYS A 581 7.98 -7.09 -14.20
C LYS A 581 7.74 -6.77 -12.72
N SER A 582 7.03 -5.67 -12.47
CA SER A 582 6.62 -5.30 -11.11
C SER A 582 5.61 -6.31 -10.55
N ASP A 583 4.65 -6.79 -11.36
CA ASP A 583 3.74 -7.87 -10.98
C ASP A 583 4.52 -9.15 -10.60
N ALA A 584 5.51 -9.55 -11.41
CA ALA A 584 6.37 -10.71 -11.15
C ALA A 584 7.14 -10.59 -9.82
N ARG A 585 7.63 -9.38 -9.49
CA ARG A 585 8.27 -9.11 -8.21
C ARG A 585 7.32 -9.34 -7.03
N PHE A 586 6.07 -8.87 -7.09
CA PHE A 586 5.06 -9.15 -6.06
C PHE A 586 4.76 -10.64 -5.95
N ILE A 587 4.55 -11.29 -7.11
CA ILE A 587 4.29 -12.73 -7.18
C ILE A 587 5.41 -13.50 -6.48
N ASN A 588 6.67 -13.22 -6.81
CA ASN A 588 7.83 -13.86 -6.21
C ASN A 588 7.97 -13.54 -4.73
N GLN A 589 7.86 -12.28 -4.31
CA GLN A 589 8.10 -11.92 -2.92
C GLN A 589 7.01 -12.43 -1.97
N ILE A 590 5.74 -12.32 -2.35
CA ILE A 590 4.60 -12.79 -1.54
C ILE A 590 4.39 -14.30 -1.70
N GLY A 591 4.77 -14.84 -2.86
CA GLY A 591 4.49 -16.21 -3.26
C GLY A 591 3.05 -16.39 -3.74
N ILE A 592 2.54 -15.45 -4.54
CA ILE A 592 1.18 -15.51 -5.10
C ILE A 592 1.08 -16.68 -6.10
N ASN A 593 -0.01 -17.44 -6.03
CA ASN A 593 -0.30 -18.55 -6.94
C ASN A 593 -0.97 -18.05 -8.22
N SER A 594 -1.97 -17.17 -8.10
CA SER A 594 -2.73 -16.65 -9.25
C SER A 594 -3.03 -15.16 -9.14
N LEU A 595 -3.13 -14.52 -10.30
CA LEU A 595 -3.58 -13.14 -10.44
C LEU A 595 -4.98 -13.10 -11.05
N ILE A 596 -5.82 -12.19 -10.56
CA ILE A 596 -7.11 -11.91 -11.16
C ILE A 596 -6.92 -11.11 -12.45
N LYS A 597 -7.58 -11.55 -13.52
CA LYS A 597 -7.73 -10.83 -14.78
C LYS A 597 -9.22 -10.75 -15.12
N GLU A 598 -9.65 -9.62 -15.65
CA GLU A 598 -11.08 -9.33 -15.83
C GLU A 598 -11.43 -9.17 -17.30
N SER A 599 -12.11 -10.17 -17.88
CA SER A 599 -12.56 -10.11 -19.27
C SER A 599 -13.57 -8.98 -19.53
N HIS A 600 -14.29 -8.53 -18.49
CA HIS A 600 -15.25 -7.42 -18.59
C HIS A 600 -14.58 -6.07 -18.91
N ARG A 601 -13.26 -5.95 -18.78
CA ARG A 601 -12.51 -4.75 -19.16
C ARG A 601 -12.37 -4.59 -20.67
N ALA A 602 -12.52 -5.67 -21.44
CA ALA A 602 -12.44 -5.61 -22.89
C ALA A 602 -13.62 -4.79 -23.45
N PHE A 603 -13.30 -3.73 -24.19
CA PHE A 603 -14.29 -2.86 -24.81
C PHE A 603 -15.03 -3.54 -25.96
N ASP A 604 -14.33 -4.42 -26.68
CA ASP A 604 -14.86 -5.14 -27.84
C ASP A 604 -14.32 -6.59 -27.93
N PRO A 605 -14.86 -7.43 -28.84
CA PRO A 605 -14.41 -8.80 -29.01
C PRO A 605 -12.94 -8.95 -29.44
N TYR A 606 -12.35 -7.94 -30.10
CA TYR A 606 -10.96 -7.99 -30.54
C TYR A 606 -10.02 -7.83 -29.35
N GLU A 607 -10.28 -6.86 -28.47
CA GLU A 607 -9.54 -6.70 -27.22
C GLU A 607 -9.69 -7.92 -26.31
N LEU A 608 -10.89 -8.51 -26.24
CA LEU A 608 -11.10 -9.76 -25.50
C LEU A 608 -10.22 -10.90 -26.05
N GLY A 609 -10.12 -11.03 -27.38
CA GLY A 609 -9.24 -12.00 -28.02
C GLY A 609 -7.76 -11.78 -27.67
N GLN A 610 -7.30 -10.53 -27.63
CA GLN A 610 -5.94 -10.20 -27.19
C GLN A 610 -5.71 -10.53 -25.72
N MET A 611 -6.64 -10.19 -24.83
CA MET A 611 -6.54 -10.50 -23.41
C MET A 611 -6.46 -12.01 -23.19
N ILE A 612 -7.30 -12.80 -23.87
CA ILE A 612 -7.26 -14.27 -23.79
C ILE A 612 -5.92 -14.78 -24.30
N SER A 613 -5.44 -14.31 -25.46
CA SER A 613 -4.16 -14.74 -26.02
C SER A 613 -2.97 -14.41 -25.12
N PHE A 614 -3.00 -13.27 -24.41
CA PHE A 614 -1.94 -12.85 -23.50
C PHE A 614 -1.95 -13.64 -22.19
N VAL A 615 -3.13 -14.00 -21.68
CA VAL A 615 -3.31 -14.76 -20.43
C VAL A 615 -3.17 -16.26 -20.63
N SER A 616 -3.43 -16.74 -21.85
CA SER A 616 -3.19 -18.14 -22.21
C SER A 616 -1.67 -18.34 -22.23
N GLU A 617 -1.10 -18.88 -21.16
CA GLU A 617 0.27 -19.44 -21.13
C GLU A 617 0.41 -20.67 -22.05
N GLY A 618 -0.57 -20.93 -22.94
CA GLY A 618 -0.51 -21.98 -23.93
C GLY A 618 0.50 -21.60 -25.00
N ASP A 619 1.49 -22.45 -25.16
CA ASP A 619 2.41 -22.32 -26.28
C ASP A 619 1.64 -22.36 -27.62
N PRO A 620 2.16 -21.71 -28.68
CA PRO A 620 1.61 -21.86 -30.02
C PRO A 620 1.46 -23.34 -30.37
N ILE A 621 0.43 -23.68 -31.15
CA ILE A 621 0.29 -25.03 -31.67
C ILE A 621 1.59 -25.41 -32.39
N ASP A 622 2.16 -26.57 -32.04
CA ASP A 622 3.44 -27.12 -32.53
C ASP A 622 4.73 -26.47 -31.99
N SER A 623 4.69 -25.84 -30.81
CA SER A 623 5.85 -25.31 -30.07
C SER A 623 6.82 -26.34 -29.51
#